data_AF-A0A7T8GKN7-F1
#
_entry.id   AF-A0A7T8GKN7-F1
#
_cell.length_a   1.000
_cell.length_b   1.000
_cell.length_c   1.000
_cell.angle_alpha   90.00
_cell.angle_beta   90.00
_cell.angle_gamma   90.00
#
_symmetry.space_group_name_H-M   'P 1'
#
loop_
_entity.id
_entity.type
_entity.pdbx_description
1 polymer ?
#
loop_
_entity_poly.entity_id
_entity_poly.type
_entity_poly.pdbx_seq_one_letter_code
_entity_poly.pdbx_strand_id
1 'polypeptide(L)' 'MSLCVVASDGKSMALHWVPNGLKIGTKQYLEVMKDVVKPWLDSTYPNGNYVWQQDSAPAHKAKKTQE' A
#
# COMPACT_ATOMS: atom_id res chain seq x y z
N MET A 1 -14.21 -2.75 -1.48
CA MET A 1 -13.07 -1.83 -1.76
C MET A 1 -11.87 -2.69 -2.09
N SER A 2 -11.00 -2.23 -2.98
CA SER A 2 -9.81 -2.97 -3.38
C SER A 2 -8.60 -2.03 -3.41
N LEU A 3 -7.42 -2.58 -3.16
CA LEU A 3 -6.15 -1.88 -3.26
C LEU A 3 -5.27 -2.57 -4.31
N CYS A 4 -4.56 -1.78 -5.10
CA CYS A 4 -3.58 -2.23 -6.08
C CYS A 4 -2.42 -1.23 -6.13
N VAL A 5 -1.24 -1.72 -6.49
CA VAL A 5 -0.05 -0.90 -6.75
C VAL A 5 0.34 -1.12 -8.20
N VAL A 6 0.59 -0.03 -8.91
CA VAL A 6 1.06 -0.05 -10.29
C VAL A 6 2.36 0.75 -10.36
N ALA A 7 3.36 0.19 -11.02
CA ALA A 7 4.64 0.82 -11.23
C ALA A 7 4.81 1.31 -12.68
N SER A 8 5.71 2.27 -12.87
CA SER A 8 5.97 2.89 -14.18
C SER A 8 6.58 1.93 -15.21
N ASP A 9 7.20 0.84 -14.77
CA ASP A 9 7.71 -0.23 -15.64
C ASP A 9 6.63 -1.26 -16.05
N GLY A 10 5.36 -0.96 -15.76
CA GLY A 10 4.20 -1.77 -16.17
C GLY A 10 3.90 -2.94 -15.24
N LYS A 11 4.69 -3.17 -14.18
CA LYS A 11 4.37 -4.19 -13.18
C LYS A 11 3.26 -3.73 -12.26
N SER A 12 2.39 -4.66 -11.89
CA SER A 12 1.27 -4.39 -10.97
C SER A 12 1.14 -5.49 -9.93
N MET A 13 0.77 -5.10 -8.73
CA MET A 13 0.38 -6.03 -7.67
C MET A 13 -0.97 -6.66 -8.01
N ALA A 14 -1.19 -7.90 -7.57
CA ALA A 14 -2.54 -8.47 -7.59
C ALA A 14 -3.49 -7.63 -6.72
N LEU A 15 -4.77 -7.53 -7.12
CA LEU A 15 -5.78 -6.81 -6.35
C LEU A 15 -5.94 -7.41 -4.95
N HIS A 16 -5.72 -6.59 -3.94
CA HIS A 16 -6.03 -6.93 -2.56
C HIS A 16 -7.47 -6.52 -2.24
N TRP A 17 -8.33 -7.51 -1.99
CA TRP A 17 -9.73 -7.29 -1.67
C TRP A 17 -9.92 -7.03 -0.18
N VAL A 18 -10.46 -5.86 0.14
CA VAL A 18 -10.82 -5.51 1.51
C VAL A 18 -12.16 -6.15 1.85
N PRO A 19 -12.29 -6.86 3.00
CA PRO A 19 -13.55 -7.44 3.44
C PRO A 19 -14.70 -6.43 3.44
N ASN A 20 -15.91 -6.90 3.08
CA ASN A 20 -17.07 -6.04 3.01
C ASN A 20 -17.40 -5.40 4.37
N GLY A 21 -17.76 -4.12 4.37
CA GLY A 21 -18.05 -3.34 5.57
C GLY A 21 -16.82 -2.88 6.37
N LEU A 22 -15.60 -3.33 6.04
CA LEU A 22 -14.39 -2.88 6.71
C LEU A 22 -13.99 -1.47 6.22
N LYS A 23 -13.93 -0.52 7.16
CA LYS A 23 -13.38 0.82 6.90
C LYS A 23 -11.87 0.79 7.10
N ILE A 24 -11.13 1.31 6.12
CA ILE A 24 -9.67 1.42 6.20
C ILE A 24 -9.32 2.72 6.92
N GLY A 25 -8.90 2.58 8.19
CA GLY A 25 -8.23 3.64 8.94
C GLY A 25 -6.71 3.45 8.91
N THR A 26 -6.01 4.28 9.67
CA THR A 26 -4.54 4.23 9.81
C THR A 26 -4.02 2.85 10.19
N LYS A 27 -4.68 2.15 11.12
CA LYS A 27 -4.27 0.81 11.56
C LYS A 27 -4.33 -0.20 10.41
N GLN A 28 -5.49 -0.32 9.78
CA GLN A 28 -5.70 -1.26 8.67
C GLN A 28 -4.80 -0.92 7.47
N TYR A 29 -4.59 0.37 7.22
CA TYR A 29 -3.66 0.81 6.18
C TYR A 29 -2.23 0.33 6.45
N LEU A 30 -1.72 0.51 7.68
CA LEU A 30 -0.39 0.03 8.06
C LEU A 30 -0.26 -1.49 8.00
N GLU A 31 -1.31 -2.23 8.38
CA GLU A 31 -1.35 -3.70 8.24
C GLU A 31 -1.24 -4.11 6.76
N VAL A 32 -2.03 -3.51 5.86
CA VAL A 32 -1.94 -3.79 4.42
C VAL A 32 -0.57 -3.39 3.85
N MET A 33 -0.01 -2.26 4.28
CA MET A 33 1.32 -1.84 3.85
C MET A 33 2.40 -2.85 4.25
N LYS A 34 2.33 -3.36 5.48
CA LYS A 34 3.31 -4.32 6.01
C LYS A 34 3.15 -5.72 5.42
N ASP A 35 1.92 -6.21 5.31
CA ASP A 35 1.66 -7.63 5.05
C ASP A 35 1.45 -7.92 3.56
N VAL A 36 1.13 -6.89 2.75
CA VAL A 36 0.80 -7.05 1.32
C VAL A 36 1.72 -6.23 0.43
N VAL A 37 1.75 -4.90 0.64
CA VAL A 37 2.46 -3.99 -0.27
C VAL A 37 3.98 -4.13 -0.15
N LYS A 38 4.51 -4.11 1.07
CA LYS A 38 5.96 -4.19 1.30
C LYS A 38 6.58 -5.49 0.78
N PRO A 39 6.03 -6.69 1.03
CA PRO A 39 6.56 -7.93 0.45
C PRO A 39 6.58 -7.91 -1.08
N TRP A 40 5.54 -7.35 -1.72
CA TRP A 40 5.52 -7.21 -3.17
C TRP A 40 6.61 -6.26 -3.67
N LEU A 41 6.80 -5.11 -3.01
CA LEU A 41 7.86 -4.15 -3.33
C LEU A 41 9.25 -4.76 -3.14
N ASP A 42 9.50 -5.42 -2.02
CA ASP A 42 10.80 -6.04 -1.71
C ASP A 42 11.13 -7.15 -2.72
N SER A 43 10.13 -7.89 -3.20
CA SER A 43 10.32 -8.90 -4.26
C SER A 43 10.50 -8.30 -5.65
N THR A 44 9.87 -7.17 -5.96
CA THR A 44 9.83 -6.59 -7.32
C THR A 44 10.96 -5.60 -7.55
N TYR A 45 11.34 -4.86 -6.51
CA TYR A 45 12.36 -3.81 -6.51
C TYR A 45 13.29 -4.01 -5.29
N PRO A 46 14.10 -5.09 -5.26
CA PRO A 46 14.91 -5.45 -4.09
C PRO A 46 15.95 -4.39 -3.70
N ASN A 47 16.30 -3.49 -4.64
CA ASN A 47 17.22 -2.38 -4.40
C ASN A 47 16.53 -1.13 -3.82
N GLY A 48 15.20 -1.15 -3.61
CA GLY A 48 14.45 -0.01 -3.10
C GLY A 48 14.43 1.20 -4.06
N ASN A 49 14.69 0.98 -5.35
CA ASN A 49 14.79 2.03 -6.37
C ASN A 49 13.41 2.46 -6.90
N TYR A 50 12.49 2.79 -5.98
CA TYR A 50 11.16 3.28 -6.28
C TYR A 50 10.79 4.47 -5.40
N VAL A 51 9.81 5.25 -5.85
CA VAL A 51 9.18 6.31 -5.06
C VAL A 51 7.74 5.89 -4.80
N TRP A 52 7.33 5.92 -3.53
CA TRP A 52 5.95 5.63 -3.15
C TRP A 52 5.07 6.87 -3.34
N GLN A 53 4.00 6.73 -4.12
CA GLN A 53 3.01 7.78 -4.34
C GLN A 53 1.63 7.29 -3.92
N GLN A 54 0.89 8.14 -3.22
CA GLN A 54 -0.50 7.92 -2.82
C GLN A 54 -1.24 9.27 -2.77
N ASP A 55 -2.56 9.22 -2.61
CA ASP A 55 -3.37 10.40 -2.37
C ASP A 55 -3.27 10.89 -0.91
N SER A 56 -3.94 12.00 -0.61
CA SER A 56 -3.82 12.69 0.68
C SER A 56 -4.92 12.31 1.68
N ALA A 57 -5.45 11.09 1.60
CA ALA A 57 -6.49 10.60 2.51
C ALA A 57 -6.04 10.69 3.99
N PRO A 58 -6.98 10.84 4.94
CA PRO A 58 -6.63 11.02 6.35
C PRO A 58 -5.76 9.89 6.93
N ALA A 59 -6.01 8.64 6.53
CA ALA A 59 -5.21 7.49 6.97
C ALA A 59 -3.75 7.59 6.48
N HIS A 60 -3.55 8.10 5.27
CA HIS A 60 -2.24 8.22 4.63
C HIS A 60 -1.40 9.33 5.26
N LYS A 61 -2.03 10.44 5.67
CA LYS A 61 -1.35 11.57 6.32
C LYS A 61 -1.26 11.47 7.85
N ALA A 62 -1.83 10.43 8.44
CA ALA A 62 -1.79 10.25 9.89
C ALA A 62 -0.33 10.19 10.35
N LYS A 63 -0.01 10.80 11.50
CA LYS A 63 1.35 10.84 12.05
C LYS A 63 2.00 9.45 12.08
N LYS A 64 1.25 8.45 12.56
CA LYS A 64 1.69 7.05 12.64
C LYS A 64 2.02 6.41 11.27
N THR A 65 1.46 6.92 10.18
CA THR A 65 1.73 6.45 8.81
C THR A 65 2.95 7.14 8.19
N GLN A 66 3.38 8.26 8.74
CA GLN A 66 4.52 9.04 8.29
C GLN A 66 5.81 8.75 9.10
N GLU A 67 5.70 7.91 10.12
CA GLU A 67 6.81 7.38 10.93
C GLU A 67 7.47 6.19 10.25
#